data_AF-A0AAD6QYH7-F1
#
_entry.id   AF-A0AAD6QYH7-F1
#
_cell.length_a   1.000
_cell.length_b   1.000
_cell.length_c   1.000
_cell.angle_alpha   90.00
_cell.angle_beta   90.00
_cell.angle_gamma   90.00
#
_symmetry.space_group_name_H-M   'P 1'
#
loop_
_entity.id
_entity.type
_entity.pdbx_description
1 polymer ?
#
loop_
_entity_poly.entity_id
_entity_poly.type
_entity_poly.pdbx_seq_one_letter_code
_entity_poly.pdbx_strand_id
1 'polypeptide(L)'
;MGFITKKMHNGPSYITETILPGPTRRRNRAPLIYADCITESERSNVRAEEDLSIYIQVVPCKRRTDRNERLVMGFRFDLLLLFTTLVLLSTTTSTVLSDVILSKVDRRIDLTSQIVRVTSTLKVENAGPGPVSEVLLTFPEIQAKNLAYLKATLNEGKGKVKNSGSNLPINVANPEELPPSLIFHSVSLPKALGEGDSLTIDVLAVFIHVLRPFPEEITQADIQLVLFQDTAHYLSPYAVKVQSLTVKLPKARIEMYTKLENTNIHGSDIKYGPYENLPPFSYAPVVVHFETNQPFAVAQELVREIEISHWGNVQVTEHYNIVHGGAKSKGEFSRLDFQARPHLRGASAFRNLVAKLPPRAHSIYYRDEIGNISTSNVWGDPKKTELLIEPRYPLFGGWRTTFTIGYGLPLQDFLFGSEGKRFLNFSFGSPINDLVTDNLIVKVVLPEGSDDISISTPFPVKQGQETKISHLDVAGRPVVVLEKTNVVPEHNQYFQVLLLPISISLNCIEVLKCELRPLLLQYYIECANKRLAEDW
;
A
#
# COMPACT_ATOMS: atom_id res chain seq x y z
N MET A 1 -41.14 -47.46 10.33
CA MET A 1 -42.01 -47.91 11.44
C MET A 1 -41.91 -46.86 12.54
N GLY A 2 -43.03 -46.26 12.95
CA GLY A 2 -43.09 -45.38 14.14
C GLY A 2 -43.29 -43.89 13.87
N PHE A 3 -44.53 -43.50 13.54
CA PHE A 3 -45.09 -42.19 13.89
C PHE A 3 -45.21 -42.06 15.42
N ILE A 4 -45.19 -40.84 15.98
CA ILE A 4 -46.20 -40.35 16.94
C ILE A 4 -46.08 -38.82 17.10
N THR A 5 -47.21 -38.17 16.81
CA THR A 5 -47.63 -36.80 17.12
C THR A 5 -48.32 -36.71 18.49
N LYS A 6 -48.29 -35.55 19.17
CA LYS A 6 -49.36 -34.98 20.05
C LYS A 6 -48.79 -33.74 20.78
N LYS A 7 -49.54 -32.74 21.24
CA LYS A 7 -50.81 -32.05 20.94
C LYS A 7 -50.85 -30.89 21.96
N MET A 8 -51.48 -29.78 21.58
CA MET A 8 -51.80 -28.61 22.42
C MET A 8 -52.55 -28.93 23.73
N HIS A 9 -52.43 -28.06 24.74
CA HIS A 9 -53.59 -27.56 25.48
C HIS A 9 -53.39 -26.20 26.17
N ASN A 10 -54.53 -25.52 26.38
CA ASN A 10 -54.77 -24.12 26.77
C ASN A 10 -54.92 -23.91 28.30
N GLY A 11 -54.55 -22.72 28.78
CA GLY A 11 -55.18 -21.89 29.86
C GLY A 11 -55.31 -22.47 31.29
N PRO A 12 -55.66 -21.67 32.34
CA PRO A 12 -56.27 -20.32 32.34
C PRO A 12 -55.64 -19.28 33.31
N SER A 13 -56.30 -18.12 33.38
CA SER A 13 -56.09 -16.82 34.06
C SER A 13 -56.56 -16.68 35.53
N TYR A 14 -55.96 -15.73 36.29
CA TYR A 14 -56.55 -14.86 37.36
C TYR A 14 -55.62 -13.61 37.50
N ILE A 15 -56.01 -12.32 37.31
CA ILE A 15 -56.86 -11.35 38.08
C ILE A 15 -56.29 -11.10 39.50
N THR A 16 -56.02 -9.92 40.08
CA THR A 16 -55.99 -8.44 39.80
C THR A 16 -55.38 -7.78 41.06
N GLU A 17 -54.72 -6.61 40.98
CA GLU A 17 -55.06 -5.43 41.82
C GLU A 17 -54.28 -4.17 41.44
N THR A 18 -54.91 -3.04 41.72
CA THR A 18 -54.78 -1.73 41.08
C THR A 18 -54.50 -0.68 42.14
N ILE A 19 -53.48 0.19 42.02
CA ILE A 19 -53.47 1.51 42.69
C ILE A 19 -52.74 2.58 41.84
N LEU A 20 -53.50 3.61 41.43
CA LEU A 20 -53.12 5.00 41.11
C LEU A 20 -54.06 5.90 41.97
N PRO A 21 -53.97 7.25 42.06
CA PRO A 21 -53.19 8.23 41.26
C PRO A 21 -52.58 9.43 42.07
N GLY A 22 -51.95 10.41 41.41
CA GLY A 22 -51.74 11.75 42.00
C GLY A 22 -50.74 12.70 41.29
N PRO A 23 -51.18 13.84 40.67
CA PRO A 23 -50.35 14.74 39.84
C PRO A 23 -50.16 16.17 40.42
N THR A 24 -49.14 16.93 39.97
CA THR A 24 -49.12 18.42 39.94
C THR A 24 -47.91 18.95 39.13
N ARG A 25 -48.10 19.61 37.98
CA ARG A 25 -48.23 21.08 37.69
C ARG A 25 -46.92 21.82 37.29
N ARG A 26 -46.87 22.15 35.99
CA ARG A 26 -46.45 23.40 35.30
C ARG A 26 -45.31 24.27 35.89
N ARG A 27 -44.35 24.64 35.02
CA ARG A 27 -44.12 26.04 34.59
C ARG A 27 -43.21 26.15 33.35
N ASN A 28 -43.73 26.84 32.33
CA ASN A 28 -42.98 27.48 31.24
C ASN A 28 -42.08 28.58 31.79
N ARG A 29 -40.90 28.78 31.18
CA ARG A 29 -40.33 30.12 30.90
C ARG A 29 -39.24 30.01 29.82
N ALA A 30 -39.45 30.77 28.75
CA ALA A 30 -38.50 31.09 27.70
C ALA A 30 -37.51 32.18 28.20
N PRO A 31 -36.45 32.51 27.43
CA PRO A 31 -35.20 33.07 27.95
C PRO A 31 -35.23 34.59 28.10
N LEU A 32 -34.39 35.08 29.01
CA LEU A 32 -34.09 36.50 29.19
C LEU A 32 -32.89 36.90 28.32
N ILE A 33 -33.14 37.91 27.51
CA ILE A 33 -32.20 38.71 26.75
C ILE A 33 -31.45 39.61 27.75
N TYR A 34 -30.13 39.68 27.64
CA TYR A 34 -29.36 40.89 27.98
C TYR A 34 -28.31 41.09 26.91
N ALA A 35 -28.42 42.23 26.22
CA ALA A 35 -27.40 42.80 25.37
C ALA A 35 -26.77 43.97 26.12
N ASP A 36 -25.45 44.08 25.99
CA ASP A 36 -24.57 45.26 26.13
C ASP A 36 -23.13 44.72 26.12
N CYS A 37 -22.07 45.38 25.66
CA CYS A 37 -21.82 46.45 24.70
C CYS A 37 -20.28 46.46 24.55
N ILE A 38 -19.77 46.35 23.32
CA ILE A 38 -18.56 46.98 22.74
C ILE A 38 -17.39 47.33 23.69
N THR A 39 -16.21 46.74 23.42
CA THR A 39 -14.96 47.51 23.22
C THR A 39 -14.05 46.77 22.24
N GLU A 40 -13.67 47.47 21.17
CA GLU A 40 -12.60 47.11 20.23
C GLU A 40 -11.22 47.17 20.90
N SER A 41 -10.34 46.21 20.64
CA SER A 41 -8.95 46.50 20.25
C SER A 41 -8.25 45.28 19.67
N GLU A 42 -7.52 45.53 18.58
CA GLU A 42 -6.36 44.78 18.05
C GLU A 42 -6.57 43.66 17.00
N ARG A 43 -6.37 44.10 15.75
CA ARG A 43 -5.99 43.30 14.57
C ARG A 43 -4.65 42.59 14.79
N SER A 44 -4.55 41.33 14.37
CA SER A 44 -3.69 40.96 13.22
C SER A 44 -3.80 39.48 12.83
N ASN A 45 -4.02 39.27 11.53
CA ASN A 45 -3.57 38.15 10.69
C ASN A 45 -4.07 36.73 11.00
N VAL A 46 -5.21 36.38 10.37
CA VAL A 46 -5.44 35.01 9.86
C VAL A 46 -5.75 35.14 8.37
N ARG A 47 -4.88 34.54 7.55
CA ARG A 47 -4.99 34.42 6.10
C ARG A 47 -5.92 33.24 5.82
N ALA A 48 -7.12 33.52 5.28
CA ALA A 48 -8.07 32.52 4.82
C ALA A 48 -7.69 32.08 3.40
N GLU A 49 -7.63 30.76 3.18
CA GLU A 49 -7.60 30.15 1.85
C GLU A 49 -9.02 30.18 1.26
N GLU A 50 -9.12 30.59 0.00
CA GLU A 50 -10.37 30.75 -0.75
C GLU A 50 -10.81 29.42 -1.38
N ASP A 51 -11.98 28.95 -0.94
CA ASP A 51 -12.78 27.93 -1.62
C ASP A 51 -13.49 28.53 -2.86
N LEU A 52 -13.12 28.08 -4.06
CA LEU A 52 -13.79 28.44 -5.30
C LEU A 52 -14.86 27.39 -5.67
N SER A 53 -16.09 27.70 -5.29
CA SER A 53 -17.30 27.02 -5.74
C SER A 53 -17.85 27.67 -7.03
N ILE A 54 -18.09 26.84 -8.04
CA ILE A 54 -18.54 27.25 -9.38
C ILE A 54 -20.05 27.52 -9.36
N TYR A 55 -20.45 28.77 -9.62
CA TYR A 55 -21.83 29.17 -9.83
C TYR A 55 -22.25 29.04 -11.30
N ILE A 56 -23.36 28.35 -11.52
CA ILE A 56 -24.05 28.20 -12.82
C ILE A 56 -24.80 29.50 -13.13
N GLN A 57 -24.42 30.20 -14.21
CA GLN A 57 -25.14 31.37 -14.72
C GLN A 57 -26.20 30.98 -15.75
N VAL A 58 -27.44 31.30 -15.43
CA VAL A 58 -28.64 31.17 -16.27
C VAL A 58 -28.74 32.38 -17.21
N VAL A 59 -28.87 32.12 -18.51
CA VAL A 59 -29.03 33.12 -19.59
C VAL A 59 -30.47 33.63 -19.66
N PRO A 60 -30.73 34.95 -19.79
CA PRO A 60 -32.04 35.43 -20.22
C PRO A 60 -32.03 35.92 -21.69
N CYS A 61 -33.06 35.47 -22.39
CA CYS A 61 -33.47 35.81 -23.74
C CYS A 61 -33.94 37.29 -23.86
N LYS A 62 -33.56 38.00 -24.93
CA LYS A 62 -34.21 39.29 -25.27
C LYS A 62 -34.35 39.52 -26.78
N ARG A 63 -35.41 40.27 -27.08
CA ARG A 63 -36.19 40.38 -28.32
C ARG A 63 -35.49 41.09 -29.50
N ARG A 64 -35.98 40.65 -30.67
CA ARG A 64 -36.00 41.18 -32.03
C ARG A 64 -36.42 42.66 -32.13
N THR A 65 -35.72 43.43 -32.96
CA THR A 65 -36.22 44.64 -33.65
C THR A 65 -35.54 44.77 -35.01
N ASP A 66 -36.36 44.89 -36.06
CA ASP A 66 -35.98 45.20 -37.44
C ASP A 66 -35.50 46.64 -37.61
N ARG A 67 -34.49 46.85 -38.46
CA ARG A 67 -34.49 47.98 -39.40
C ARG A 67 -33.54 47.76 -40.59
N ASN A 68 -34.02 48.23 -41.74
CA ASN A 68 -33.60 47.98 -43.11
C ASN A 68 -32.26 48.61 -43.56
N GLU A 69 -31.74 47.97 -44.63
CA GLU A 69 -31.13 48.52 -45.85
C GLU A 69 -29.62 48.88 -45.96
N ARG A 70 -28.97 48.02 -46.77
CA ARG A 70 -28.07 48.31 -47.91
C ARG A 70 -26.85 49.21 -47.68
N LEU A 71 -25.65 48.60 -47.70
CA LEU A 71 -24.54 49.10 -48.52
C LEU A 71 -23.50 48.00 -48.84
N VAL A 72 -23.49 47.62 -50.11
CA VAL A 72 -22.34 47.39 -51.01
C VAL A 72 -21.21 46.44 -50.55
N MET A 73 -21.36 45.18 -50.97
CA MET A 73 -20.43 44.42 -51.82
C MET A 73 -18.96 44.89 -51.83
N GLY A 74 -18.14 44.38 -50.91
CA GLY A 74 -16.68 44.58 -50.91
C GLY A 74 -15.90 43.74 -49.89
N PHE A 75 -16.46 42.64 -49.37
CA PHE A 75 -15.91 41.88 -48.25
C PHE A 75 -15.95 40.35 -48.46
N ARG A 76 -15.75 39.88 -49.69
CA ARG A 76 -15.83 38.44 -50.03
C ARG A 76 -14.49 37.75 -50.32
N PHE A 77 -13.36 38.46 -50.26
CA PHE A 77 -12.03 37.85 -50.44
C PHE A 77 -11.19 37.78 -49.16
N ASP A 78 -11.34 38.73 -48.22
CA ASP A 78 -10.60 38.68 -46.94
C ASP A 78 -11.19 37.69 -45.92
N LEU A 79 -12.49 37.37 -46.01
CA LEU A 79 -13.12 36.40 -45.12
C LEU A 79 -12.75 34.94 -45.46
N LEU A 80 -12.36 34.69 -46.71
CA LEU A 80 -11.94 33.37 -47.19
C LEU A 80 -10.47 33.07 -46.82
N LEU A 81 -9.62 34.11 -46.78
CA LEU A 81 -8.24 34.02 -46.32
C LEU A 81 -8.15 33.86 -44.79
N LEU A 82 -9.06 34.48 -44.03
CA LEU A 82 -9.14 34.29 -42.58
C LEU A 82 -9.69 32.91 -42.18
N PHE A 83 -10.61 32.34 -42.97
CA PHE A 83 -11.09 30.97 -42.74
C PHE A 83 -10.06 29.90 -43.12
N THR A 84 -9.24 30.11 -44.17
CA THR A 84 -8.17 29.16 -44.51
C THR A 84 -7.02 29.19 -43.51
N THR A 85 -6.71 30.35 -42.91
CA THR A 85 -5.72 30.42 -41.82
C THR A 85 -6.23 29.87 -40.48
N LEU A 86 -7.55 29.92 -40.22
CA LEU A 86 -8.14 29.37 -38.98
C LEU A 86 -8.32 27.84 -39.04
N VAL A 87 -8.52 27.26 -40.24
CA VAL A 87 -8.57 25.80 -40.43
C VAL A 87 -7.17 25.17 -40.46
N LEU A 88 -6.11 25.93 -40.77
CA LEU A 88 -4.72 25.45 -40.65
C LEU A 88 -4.16 25.53 -39.22
N LEU A 89 -4.80 26.24 -38.28
CA LEU A 89 -4.33 26.35 -36.89
C LEU A 89 -5.01 25.39 -35.90
N SER A 90 -5.98 24.58 -36.33
CA SER A 90 -6.67 23.60 -35.47
C SER A 90 -6.13 22.17 -35.57
N THR A 91 -5.00 21.96 -36.24
CA THR A 91 -4.27 20.69 -36.20
C THR A 91 -2.95 20.86 -35.45
N THR A 92 -3.03 21.16 -34.15
CA THR A 92 -1.96 20.71 -33.25
C THR A 92 -2.13 19.20 -33.10
N THR A 93 -1.69 18.45 -34.10
CA THR A 93 -1.37 17.05 -33.92
C THR A 93 -0.27 17.01 -32.87
N SER A 94 -0.60 16.59 -31.65
CA SER A 94 0.38 16.00 -30.77
C SER A 94 1.20 15.04 -31.61
N THR A 95 2.52 15.23 -31.68
CA THR A 95 3.45 14.33 -32.37
C THR A 95 3.31 12.95 -31.72
N VAL A 96 2.43 12.13 -32.29
CA VAL A 96 2.20 10.76 -31.87
C VAL A 96 3.50 10.02 -32.17
N LEU A 97 4.03 9.27 -31.19
CA LEU A 97 4.96 8.18 -31.45
C LEU A 97 4.20 7.13 -32.29
N SER A 98 4.06 7.41 -33.58
CA SER A 98 3.08 6.80 -34.50
C SER A 98 3.38 5.36 -34.88
N ASP A 99 4.58 4.89 -34.54
CA ASP A 99 5.08 3.61 -35.02
C ASP A 99 4.51 2.46 -34.21
N VAL A 100 3.99 2.70 -33.00
CA VAL A 100 3.53 1.64 -32.10
C VAL A 100 2.03 1.70 -31.89
N ILE A 101 1.36 0.55 -32.04
CA ILE A 101 -0.08 0.39 -31.82
C ILE A 101 -0.33 -0.68 -30.77
N LEU A 102 -1.27 -0.44 -29.87
CA LEU A 102 -1.74 -1.42 -28.90
C LEU A 102 -2.90 -2.21 -29.51
N SER A 103 -2.62 -3.41 -30.00
CA SER A 103 -3.62 -4.26 -30.65
C SER A 103 -4.68 -4.81 -29.70
N LYS A 104 -4.28 -5.10 -28.46
CA LYS A 104 -5.19 -5.52 -27.38
C LYS A 104 -4.67 -5.05 -26.03
N VAL A 105 -5.56 -4.50 -25.22
CA VAL A 105 -5.28 -4.14 -23.82
C VAL A 105 -6.34 -4.78 -22.92
N ASP A 106 -5.93 -5.72 -22.08
CA ASP A 106 -6.80 -6.21 -21.00
C ASP A 106 -6.26 -5.70 -19.66
N ARG A 107 -7.04 -4.85 -19.01
CA ARG A 107 -6.69 -4.27 -17.70
C ARG A 107 -7.57 -4.88 -16.62
N ARG A 108 -6.94 -5.32 -15.53
CA ARG A 108 -7.61 -5.86 -14.35
C ARG A 108 -7.19 -5.07 -13.11
N ILE A 109 -8.17 -4.51 -12.41
CA ILE A 109 -7.98 -3.77 -11.17
C ILE A 109 -8.51 -4.64 -10.03
N ASP A 110 -7.65 -5.01 -9.08
CA ASP A 110 -8.04 -5.74 -7.87
C ASP A 110 -8.13 -4.76 -6.69
N LEU A 111 -9.35 -4.61 -6.15
CA LEU A 111 -9.69 -3.76 -5.00
C LEU A 111 -10.04 -4.59 -3.75
N THR A 112 -9.64 -5.86 -3.71
CA THR A 112 -9.99 -6.77 -2.60
C THR A 112 -9.32 -6.43 -1.27
N SER A 113 -8.15 -5.76 -1.29
CA SER A 113 -7.45 -5.27 -0.10
C SER A 113 -7.27 -3.75 -0.16
N GLN A 114 -6.63 -3.16 0.86
CA GLN A 114 -6.28 -1.73 0.85
C GLN A 114 -5.26 -1.35 -0.24
N ILE A 115 -4.55 -2.35 -0.79
CA ILE A 115 -3.52 -2.19 -1.81
C ILE A 115 -4.17 -2.42 -3.17
N VAL A 116 -4.21 -1.39 -4.01
CA VAL A 116 -4.81 -1.48 -5.34
C VAL A 116 -3.81 -2.08 -6.31
N ARG A 117 -4.15 -3.22 -6.92
CA ARG A 117 -3.28 -3.90 -7.90
C ARG A 117 -3.88 -3.79 -9.29
N VAL A 118 -3.15 -3.15 -10.19
CA VAL A 118 -3.53 -3.02 -11.60
C VAL A 118 -2.62 -3.90 -12.43
N THR A 119 -3.19 -4.93 -13.05
CA THR A 119 -2.50 -5.79 -14.02
C THR A 119 -3.00 -5.45 -15.41
N SER A 120 -2.12 -4.98 -16.28
CA SER A 120 -2.42 -4.62 -17.67
C SER A 120 -1.63 -5.55 -18.59
N THR A 121 -2.33 -6.35 -19.39
CA THR A 121 -1.70 -7.18 -20.43
C THR A 121 -1.79 -6.44 -21.77
N LEU A 122 -0.64 -5.99 -22.27
CA LEU A 122 -0.51 -5.13 -23.44
C LEU A 122 0.02 -5.94 -24.62
N LYS A 123 -0.74 -6.06 -25.70
CA LYS A 123 -0.26 -6.63 -26.96
C LYS A 123 0.20 -5.50 -27.90
N VAL A 124 1.50 -5.24 -27.86
CA VAL A 124 2.18 -4.18 -28.60
C VAL A 124 2.50 -4.68 -30.02
N GLU A 125 2.24 -3.85 -31.03
CA GLU A 125 2.50 -4.11 -32.45
C GLU A 125 3.26 -2.93 -33.05
N ASN A 126 4.34 -3.19 -33.78
CA ASN A 126 5.07 -2.15 -34.51
C ASN A 126 4.47 -1.99 -35.91
N ALA A 127 3.84 -0.85 -36.16
CA ALA A 127 3.29 -0.45 -37.45
C ALA A 127 4.22 0.51 -38.23
N GLY A 128 5.34 0.92 -37.64
CA GLY A 128 6.33 1.78 -38.29
C GLY A 128 7.44 0.99 -39.00
N PRO A 129 8.19 1.64 -39.91
CA PRO A 129 9.29 1.02 -40.65
C PRO A 129 10.57 0.85 -39.80
N GLY A 130 10.67 1.56 -38.67
CA GLY A 130 11.85 1.54 -37.79
C GLY A 130 11.76 0.47 -36.70
N PRO A 131 12.89 -0.10 -36.25
CA PRO A 131 12.90 -1.03 -35.12
C PRO A 131 12.62 -0.29 -33.80
N VAL A 132 11.68 -0.80 -33.00
CA VAL A 132 11.30 -0.20 -31.71
C VAL A 132 11.94 -0.98 -30.57
N SER A 133 12.80 -0.32 -29.79
CA SER A 133 13.47 -0.91 -28.62
C SER A 133 12.84 -0.55 -27.28
N GLU A 134 11.95 0.44 -27.24
CA GLU A 134 11.38 0.99 -26.01
C GLU A 134 9.87 1.20 -26.13
N VAL A 135 9.14 0.92 -25.04
CA VAL A 135 7.70 1.14 -24.94
C VAL A 135 7.39 2.02 -23.75
N LEU A 136 6.61 3.09 -23.97
CA LEU A 136 6.26 4.04 -22.92
C LEU A 136 4.98 3.64 -22.18
N LEU A 137 5.02 3.70 -20.86
CA LEU A 137 3.88 3.60 -19.96
C LEU A 137 3.59 4.97 -19.35
N THR A 138 2.31 5.28 -19.15
CA THR A 138 1.87 6.59 -18.66
C THR A 138 0.97 6.49 -17.46
N PHE A 139 1.22 7.35 -16.47
CA PHE A 139 0.36 7.50 -15.29
C PHE A 139 0.06 8.99 -15.05
N PRO A 140 -1.19 9.35 -14.69
CA PRO A 140 -1.49 10.68 -14.19
C PRO A 140 -0.65 11.02 -12.95
N GLU A 141 -0.20 12.26 -12.82
CA GLU A 141 0.63 12.70 -11.69
C GLU A 141 0.03 12.34 -10.32
N ILE A 142 -1.30 12.49 -10.17
CA ILE A 142 -2.03 12.16 -8.93
C ILE A 142 -1.90 10.68 -8.58
N GLN A 143 -1.98 9.79 -9.57
CA GLN A 143 -1.83 8.34 -9.36
C GLN A 143 -0.36 7.97 -9.17
N ALA A 144 0.55 8.64 -9.89
CA ALA A 144 1.98 8.36 -9.83
C ALA A 144 2.59 8.69 -8.45
N LYS A 145 2.07 9.71 -7.73
CA LYS A 145 2.45 9.98 -6.33
C LYS A 145 2.18 8.79 -5.40
N ASN A 146 1.14 8.03 -5.69
CA ASN A 146 0.67 6.89 -4.93
C ASN A 146 1.16 5.54 -5.48
N LEU A 147 2.00 5.56 -6.52
CA LEU A 147 2.58 4.36 -7.12
C LEU A 147 3.69 3.83 -6.21
N ALA A 148 3.49 2.64 -5.66
CA ALA A 148 4.45 1.99 -4.77
C ALA A 148 5.40 1.07 -5.55
N TYR A 149 4.85 0.24 -6.45
CA TYR A 149 5.60 -0.78 -7.18
C TYR A 149 5.16 -0.84 -8.63
N LEU A 150 6.13 -0.94 -9.54
CA LEU A 150 5.91 -1.08 -10.97
C LEU A 150 6.83 -2.19 -11.50
N LYS A 151 6.23 -3.14 -12.23
CA LYS A 151 6.94 -4.27 -12.82
C LYS A 151 6.38 -4.55 -14.21
N ALA A 152 7.26 -4.76 -15.18
CA ALA A 152 6.91 -5.22 -16.51
C ALA A 152 7.58 -6.57 -16.75
N THR A 153 6.82 -7.54 -17.27
CA THR A 153 7.29 -8.88 -17.59
C THR A 153 6.92 -9.25 -19.01
N LEU A 154 7.84 -9.91 -19.68
CA LEU A 154 7.63 -10.39 -21.05
C LEU A 154 6.90 -11.73 -21.05
N ASN A 155 5.74 -11.81 -21.70
CA ASN A 155 5.04 -13.08 -21.85
C ASN A 155 5.47 -13.79 -23.15
N GLU A 156 6.49 -14.65 -23.03
CA GLU A 156 6.88 -15.59 -24.09
C GLU A 156 6.22 -16.95 -23.83
N GLY A 157 4.96 -17.11 -24.26
CA GLY A 157 4.24 -18.36 -24.07
C GLY A 157 3.09 -18.56 -25.04
N LYS A 158 3.27 -19.47 -26.02
CA LYS A 158 2.16 -20.15 -26.67
C LYS A 158 1.70 -21.31 -25.77
N GLY A 159 0.70 -21.09 -24.90
CA GLY A 159 0.04 -22.16 -24.15
C GLY A 159 -0.36 -21.82 -22.70
N LYS A 160 -1.13 -22.72 -22.06
CA LYS A 160 -1.67 -22.61 -20.68
C LYS A 160 -0.64 -22.78 -19.54
N VAL A 161 0.65 -22.67 -19.82
CA VAL A 161 1.71 -22.70 -18.79
C VAL A 161 2.30 -21.30 -18.71
N LYS A 162 1.90 -20.53 -17.69
CA LYS A 162 2.49 -19.23 -17.37
C LYS A 162 3.91 -19.44 -16.86
N ASN A 163 4.88 -19.55 -17.77
CA ASN A 163 6.27 -19.40 -17.39
C ASN A 163 6.46 -17.94 -16.97
N SER A 164 6.98 -17.70 -15.76
CA SER A 164 7.31 -16.37 -15.25
C SER A 164 8.21 -15.66 -16.27
N GLY A 165 7.66 -14.68 -16.96
CA GLY A 165 8.35 -13.87 -17.96
C GLY A 165 9.61 -13.20 -17.42
N SER A 166 10.58 -12.93 -18.30
CA SER A 166 11.74 -12.11 -17.95
C SER A 166 11.29 -10.71 -17.51
N ASN A 167 11.89 -10.20 -16.44
CA ASN A 167 11.64 -8.83 -15.99
C ASN A 167 12.25 -7.85 -16.99
N LEU A 168 11.48 -6.83 -17.39
CA LEU A 168 11.95 -5.77 -18.25
C LEU A 168 12.42 -4.59 -17.40
N PRO A 169 13.57 -3.95 -17.73
CA PRO A 169 14.02 -2.77 -17.03
C PRO A 169 13.08 -1.60 -17.32
N ILE A 170 12.82 -0.80 -16.29
CA ILE A 170 11.92 0.36 -16.36
C ILE A 170 12.67 1.59 -15.88
N ASN A 171 12.73 2.62 -16.72
CA ASN A 171 13.33 3.90 -16.41
C ASN A 171 12.26 4.99 -16.42
N VAL A 172 12.42 6.00 -15.56
CA VAL A 172 11.57 7.21 -15.65
C VAL A 172 12.00 7.99 -16.88
N ALA A 173 11.05 8.31 -17.76
CA ALA A 173 11.29 9.09 -18.95
C ALA A 173 10.56 10.42 -18.82
N ASN A 174 11.23 11.52 -19.17
CA ASN A 174 10.61 12.84 -19.29
C ASN A 174 10.79 13.33 -20.73
N PRO A 175 9.96 12.86 -21.67
CA PRO A 175 10.01 13.36 -23.04
C PRO A 175 9.64 14.85 -23.09
N GLU A 176 10.46 15.67 -23.74
CA GLU A 176 10.39 17.14 -23.74
C GLU A 176 9.11 17.73 -24.39
N GLU A 177 8.35 16.92 -25.13
CA GLU A 177 7.20 17.36 -25.94
C GLU A 177 5.83 16.89 -25.43
N LEU A 178 5.77 16.23 -24.28
CA LEU A 178 4.57 15.56 -23.78
C LEU A 178 3.95 16.28 -22.57
N PRO A 179 2.63 16.14 -22.32
CA PRO A 179 1.93 16.94 -21.32
C PRO A 179 2.52 16.71 -19.92
N PRO A 180 2.88 17.78 -19.18
CA PRO A 180 3.59 17.68 -17.91
C PRO A 180 2.76 17.05 -16.78
N SER A 181 1.45 16.91 -16.97
CA SER A 181 0.53 16.26 -16.02
C SER A 181 0.64 14.73 -16.00
N LEU A 182 1.42 14.14 -16.91
CA LEU A 182 1.64 12.69 -17.01
C LEU A 182 3.10 12.36 -16.71
N ILE A 183 3.30 11.30 -15.92
CA ILE A 183 4.63 10.72 -15.69
C ILE A 183 4.80 9.54 -16.63
N PHE A 184 5.92 9.51 -17.36
CA PHE A 184 6.24 8.47 -18.32
C PHE A 184 7.29 7.52 -17.74
N HIS A 185 7.11 6.23 -18.03
CA HIS A 185 8.10 5.20 -17.75
C HIS A 185 8.44 4.48 -19.04
N SER A 186 9.72 4.45 -19.43
CA SER A 186 10.18 3.68 -20.57
C SER A 186 10.53 2.26 -20.14
N VAL A 187 9.97 1.28 -20.87
CA VAL A 187 10.24 -0.14 -20.72
C VAL A 187 11.14 -0.57 -21.87
N SER A 188 12.38 -0.98 -21.58
CA SER A 188 13.31 -1.42 -22.62
C SER A 188 13.05 -2.89 -22.99
N LEU A 189 12.96 -3.15 -24.29
CA LEU A 189 12.76 -4.48 -24.85
C LEU A 189 14.11 -5.19 -25.06
N PRO A 190 14.24 -6.50 -24.76
CA PRO A 190 15.49 -7.23 -24.94
C PRO A 190 15.84 -7.42 -26.42
N LYS A 191 14.82 -7.51 -27.28
CA LYS A 191 14.95 -7.56 -28.74
C LYS A 191 14.09 -6.45 -29.33
N ALA A 192 14.69 -5.63 -30.19
CA ALA A 192 13.96 -4.59 -30.90
C ALA A 192 12.86 -5.22 -31.78
N LEU A 193 11.68 -4.61 -31.76
CA LEU A 193 10.50 -5.06 -32.48
C LEU A 193 10.60 -4.59 -33.94
N GLY A 194 10.67 -5.52 -34.89
CA GLY A 194 10.69 -5.20 -36.32
C GLY A 194 9.31 -4.76 -36.84
N GLU A 195 9.26 -4.29 -38.09
CA GLU A 195 8.00 -3.89 -38.74
C GLU A 195 7.01 -5.07 -38.79
N GLY A 196 5.79 -4.87 -38.29
CA GLY A 196 4.73 -5.88 -38.24
C GLY A 196 4.86 -6.91 -37.11
N ASP A 197 5.97 -6.93 -36.37
CA ASP A 197 6.13 -7.83 -35.23
C ASP A 197 5.23 -7.40 -34.05
N SER A 198 4.78 -8.40 -33.27
CA SER A 198 3.96 -8.15 -32.07
C SER A 198 4.51 -8.88 -30.85
N LEU A 199 4.32 -8.25 -29.69
CA LEU A 199 4.83 -8.69 -28.40
C LEU A 199 3.77 -8.51 -27.31
N THR A 200 3.74 -9.40 -26.32
CA THR A 200 2.84 -9.27 -25.17
C THR A 200 3.63 -8.93 -23.91
N ILE A 201 3.31 -7.81 -23.29
CA ILE A 201 3.94 -7.30 -22.07
C ILE A 201 2.88 -7.27 -20.96
N ASP A 202 3.16 -7.91 -19.85
CA ASP A 202 2.35 -7.83 -18.64
C ASP A 202 2.92 -6.78 -17.70
N VAL A 203 2.14 -5.75 -17.39
CA VAL A 203 2.50 -4.66 -16.49
C VAL A 203 1.71 -4.80 -15.20
N LEU A 204 2.42 -4.88 -14.07
CA LEU A 204 1.85 -4.82 -12.73
C LEU A 204 2.20 -3.47 -12.11
N ALA A 205 1.19 -2.65 -11.88
CA ALA A 205 1.28 -1.41 -11.11
C ALA A 205 0.53 -1.58 -9.78
N VAL A 206 1.17 -1.19 -8.68
CA VAL A 206 0.61 -1.30 -7.34
C VAL A 206 0.52 0.09 -6.73
N PHE A 207 -0.67 0.46 -6.30
CA PHE A 207 -0.95 1.76 -5.70
C PHE A 207 -1.39 1.62 -4.25
N ILE A 208 -0.97 2.58 -3.43
CA ILE A 208 -1.34 2.71 -2.02
C ILE A 208 -2.08 4.03 -1.81
N HIS A 209 -2.87 4.17 -0.75
CA HIS A 209 -3.59 5.42 -0.42
C HIS A 209 -4.51 5.96 -1.53
N VAL A 210 -4.96 5.10 -2.45
CA VAL A 210 -5.91 5.48 -3.52
C VAL A 210 -7.36 5.28 -3.10
N LEU A 211 -7.63 4.30 -2.22
CA LEU A 211 -8.96 4.06 -1.68
C LEU A 211 -9.29 5.10 -0.62
N ARG A 212 -10.29 5.95 -0.88
CA ARG A 212 -10.70 7.01 0.04
C ARG A 212 -11.98 6.62 0.76
N PRO A 213 -12.01 6.58 2.10
CA PRO A 213 -13.24 6.33 2.83
C PRO A 213 -14.29 7.41 2.54
N PHE A 214 -15.51 6.98 2.23
CA PHE A 214 -16.63 7.88 1.99
C PHE A 214 -17.92 7.24 2.51
N PRO A 215 -18.49 7.70 3.63
CA PRO A 215 -18.09 8.89 4.39
C PRO A 215 -16.71 8.76 5.06
N GLU A 216 -16.03 9.89 5.29
CA GLU A 216 -14.70 9.92 5.93
C GLU A 216 -14.75 9.49 7.40
N GLU A 217 -15.89 9.70 8.06
CA GLU A 217 -16.13 9.33 9.44
C GLU A 217 -17.34 8.42 9.55
N ILE A 218 -17.22 7.37 10.35
CA ILE A 218 -18.27 6.36 10.58
C ILE A 218 -18.42 6.08 12.07
N THR A 219 -19.66 5.81 12.52
CA THR A 219 -19.86 5.31 13.88
C THR A 219 -19.41 3.86 13.98
N GLN A 220 -19.28 3.36 15.21
CA GLN A 220 -18.94 1.95 15.49
C GLN A 220 -19.88 0.94 14.79
N ALA A 221 -21.10 1.35 14.46
CA ALA A 221 -22.14 0.50 13.89
C ALA A 221 -22.22 0.53 12.36
N ASP A 222 -21.60 1.53 11.77
CA ASP A 222 -21.71 1.80 10.35
C ASP A 222 -20.77 0.90 9.57
N ILE A 223 -21.15 0.70 8.31
CA ILE A 223 -20.38 -0.10 7.37
C ILE A 223 -19.38 0.81 6.69
N GLN A 224 -18.13 0.37 6.60
CA GLN A 224 -17.10 1.13 5.90
C GLN A 224 -17.31 1.01 4.38
N LEU A 225 -17.43 2.17 3.75
CA LEU A 225 -17.54 2.33 2.31
C LEU A 225 -16.35 3.14 1.81
N VAL A 226 -15.84 2.80 0.63
CA VAL A 226 -14.68 3.47 0.04
C VAL A 226 -14.94 3.84 -1.42
N LEU A 227 -14.37 4.96 -1.85
CA LEU A 227 -14.34 5.42 -3.23
C LEU A 227 -13.01 5.04 -3.87
N PHE A 228 -13.11 4.47 -5.06
CA PHE A 228 -12.01 4.28 -5.98
C PHE A 228 -12.28 5.10 -7.24
N GLN A 229 -11.27 5.85 -7.70
CA GLN A 229 -11.33 6.70 -8.88
C GLN A 229 -10.21 6.32 -9.84
N ASP A 230 -10.59 6.05 -11.09
CA ASP A 230 -9.65 5.76 -12.18
C ASP A 230 -10.30 6.17 -13.51
N THR A 231 -9.70 5.76 -14.63
CA THR A 231 -10.25 5.92 -15.98
C THR A 231 -10.57 4.55 -16.58
N ALA A 232 -11.67 4.39 -17.31
CA ALA A 232 -12.02 3.19 -18.06
C ALA A 232 -11.16 3.01 -19.32
N HIS A 233 -10.73 4.11 -19.93
CA HIS A 233 -9.80 4.09 -21.05
C HIS A 233 -8.37 3.89 -20.56
N TYR A 234 -7.62 3.04 -21.25
CA TYR A 234 -6.21 2.86 -20.97
C TYR A 234 -5.48 4.11 -21.44
N LEU A 235 -4.93 4.86 -20.48
CA LEU A 235 -4.20 6.07 -20.79
C LEU A 235 -2.84 5.68 -21.34
N SER A 236 -2.64 5.84 -22.65
CA SER A 236 -1.39 5.56 -23.36
C SER A 236 -1.11 6.59 -24.47
N PRO A 237 0.17 6.83 -24.81
CA PRO A 237 0.54 7.66 -25.96
C PRO A 237 0.25 6.99 -27.31
N TYR A 238 -0.06 5.69 -27.29
CA TYR A 238 -0.34 4.88 -28.47
C TYR A 238 -1.84 4.71 -28.68
N ALA A 239 -2.25 4.55 -29.94
CA ALA A 239 -3.62 4.18 -30.29
C ALA A 239 -3.94 2.74 -29.85
N VAL A 240 -5.18 2.50 -29.41
CA VAL A 240 -5.61 1.20 -28.90
C VAL A 240 -6.72 0.63 -29.80
N LYS A 241 -6.47 -0.53 -30.43
CA LYS A 241 -7.46 -1.19 -31.31
C LYS A 241 -8.63 -1.77 -30.51
N VAL A 242 -8.35 -2.53 -29.45
CA VAL A 242 -9.37 -3.14 -28.59
C VAL A 242 -8.90 -3.08 -27.14
N GLN A 243 -9.78 -2.67 -26.22
CA GLN A 243 -9.50 -2.73 -24.80
C GLN A 243 -10.67 -3.27 -23.97
N SER A 244 -10.33 -3.90 -22.85
CA SER A 244 -11.27 -4.32 -21.81
C SER A 244 -10.75 -3.96 -20.42
N LEU A 245 -11.66 -3.57 -19.51
CA LEU A 245 -11.34 -3.31 -18.11
C LEU A 245 -12.23 -4.18 -17.22
N THR A 246 -11.61 -4.89 -16.26
CA THR A 246 -12.31 -5.63 -15.20
C THR A 246 -11.89 -5.11 -13.83
N VAL A 247 -12.84 -4.62 -13.04
CA VAL A 247 -12.65 -4.18 -11.66
C VAL A 247 -13.20 -5.24 -10.73
N LYS A 248 -12.36 -5.83 -9.89
CA LYS A 248 -12.71 -6.87 -8.92
C LYS A 248 -12.85 -6.29 -7.53
N LEU A 249 -14.00 -6.51 -6.92
CA LEU A 249 -14.36 -6.01 -5.58
C LEU A 249 -14.23 -7.10 -4.51
N PRO A 250 -14.11 -6.73 -3.23
CA PRO A 250 -14.08 -7.71 -2.13
C PRO A 250 -15.41 -8.44 -1.94
N LYS A 251 -16.53 -7.75 -2.20
CA LYS A 251 -17.89 -8.29 -2.11
C LYS A 251 -18.73 -7.76 -3.28
N ALA A 252 -19.83 -8.45 -3.57
CA ALA A 252 -20.80 -8.06 -4.61
C ALA A 252 -21.70 -6.86 -4.23
N ARG A 253 -21.46 -6.22 -3.08
CA ARG A 253 -22.26 -5.07 -2.61
C ARG A 253 -21.61 -3.76 -3.06
N ILE A 254 -22.23 -3.16 -4.07
CA ILE A 254 -21.82 -1.90 -4.71
C ILE A 254 -22.88 -0.86 -4.36
N GLU A 255 -22.46 0.30 -3.85
CA GLU A 255 -23.36 1.43 -3.60
C GLU A 255 -23.52 2.29 -4.86
N MET A 256 -22.41 2.61 -5.53
CA MET A 256 -22.41 3.39 -6.77
C MET A 256 -21.29 2.93 -7.70
N TYR A 257 -21.56 2.96 -9.00
CA TYR A 257 -20.53 2.81 -10.03
C TYR A 257 -20.91 3.65 -11.25
N THR A 258 -19.91 4.19 -11.95
CA THR A 258 -20.14 4.91 -13.21
C THR A 258 -20.70 3.96 -14.26
N LYS A 259 -21.81 4.31 -14.91
CA LYS A 259 -22.36 3.53 -16.03
C LYS A 259 -21.85 4.12 -17.34
N LEU A 260 -21.00 3.37 -18.03
CA LEU A 260 -20.53 3.65 -19.39
C LEU A 260 -21.16 2.68 -20.38
N GLU A 261 -20.96 2.90 -21.67
CA GLU A 261 -21.33 1.94 -22.71
C GLU A 261 -20.67 0.59 -22.44
N ASN A 262 -21.42 -0.51 -22.64
CA ASN A 262 -20.96 -1.88 -22.41
C ASN A 262 -20.51 -2.18 -20.96
N THR A 263 -21.14 -1.58 -19.95
CA THR A 263 -20.88 -1.92 -18.54
C THR A 263 -21.69 -3.15 -18.10
N ASN A 264 -21.01 -4.20 -17.63
CA ASN A 264 -21.64 -5.44 -17.14
C ASN A 264 -21.15 -5.78 -15.73
N ILE A 265 -22.05 -6.24 -14.87
CA ILE A 265 -21.72 -6.70 -13.51
C ILE A 265 -21.88 -8.21 -13.44
N HIS A 266 -20.85 -8.89 -12.95
CA HIS A 266 -20.85 -10.32 -12.68
C HIS A 266 -20.38 -10.59 -11.26
N GLY A 267 -21.33 -10.73 -10.32
CA GLY A 267 -21.02 -10.96 -8.91
C GLY A 267 -20.25 -9.79 -8.30
N SER A 268 -18.99 -10.01 -7.94
CA SER A 268 -18.06 -8.98 -7.41
C SER A 268 -17.29 -8.23 -8.48
N ASP A 269 -17.44 -8.58 -9.76
CA ASP A 269 -16.63 -8.03 -10.84
C ASP A 269 -17.47 -7.06 -11.70
N ILE A 270 -16.94 -5.86 -11.93
CA ILE A 270 -17.49 -4.87 -12.87
C ILE A 270 -16.63 -4.88 -14.13
N LYS A 271 -17.25 -5.12 -15.28
CA LYS A 271 -16.58 -5.09 -16.59
C LYS A 271 -17.00 -3.85 -17.36
N TYR A 272 -16.01 -3.13 -17.89
CA TYR A 272 -16.19 -2.00 -18.79
C TYR A 272 -15.62 -2.35 -20.17
N GLY A 273 -16.37 -2.06 -21.21
CA GLY A 273 -16.02 -2.43 -22.58
C GLY A 273 -16.50 -3.84 -22.96
N PRO A 274 -16.10 -4.34 -24.14
CA PRO A 274 -14.98 -3.88 -24.94
C PRO A 274 -15.21 -2.51 -25.60
N TYR A 275 -14.13 -1.74 -25.71
CA TYR A 275 -14.08 -0.50 -26.50
C TYR A 275 -13.12 -0.70 -27.67
N GLU A 276 -13.48 -0.19 -28.84
CA GLU A 276 -12.73 -0.36 -30.08
C GLU A 276 -12.19 0.98 -30.60
N ASN A 277 -11.03 0.94 -31.24
CA ASN A 277 -10.38 2.05 -31.95
C ASN A 277 -10.30 3.36 -31.16
N LEU A 278 -9.68 3.31 -29.98
CA LEU A 278 -9.49 4.49 -29.16
C LEU A 278 -8.27 5.30 -29.60
N PRO A 279 -8.38 6.64 -29.65
CA PRO A 279 -7.26 7.51 -29.97
C PRO A 279 -6.22 7.52 -28.84
N PRO A 280 -4.98 7.96 -29.12
CA PRO A 280 -3.98 8.25 -28.10
C PRO A 280 -4.53 9.16 -27.00
N PHE A 281 -4.05 8.96 -25.77
CA PHE A 281 -4.43 9.73 -24.58
C PHE A 281 -5.93 9.80 -24.28
N SER A 282 -6.70 8.80 -24.73
CA SER A 282 -8.12 8.71 -24.42
C SER A 282 -8.38 8.57 -22.91
N TYR A 283 -9.37 9.31 -22.41
CA TYR A 283 -9.68 9.39 -20.98
C TYR A 283 -11.20 9.30 -20.75
N ALA A 284 -11.62 8.39 -19.88
CA ALA A 284 -13.02 8.24 -19.49
C ALA A 284 -13.12 7.96 -17.99
N PRO A 285 -13.43 8.95 -17.14
CA PRO A 285 -13.36 8.78 -15.69
C PRO A 285 -14.41 7.79 -15.18
N VAL A 286 -13.99 6.91 -14.27
CA VAL A 286 -14.84 5.96 -13.55
C VAL A 286 -14.65 6.08 -12.06
N VAL A 287 -15.77 6.02 -11.35
CA VAL A 287 -15.82 6.04 -9.89
C VAL A 287 -16.57 4.80 -9.44
N VAL A 288 -16.03 4.11 -8.44
CA VAL A 288 -16.66 2.94 -7.82
C VAL A 288 -16.72 3.16 -6.32
N HIS A 289 -17.92 3.07 -5.75
CA HIS A 289 -18.22 3.19 -4.33
C HIS A 289 -18.74 1.84 -3.82
N PHE A 290 -18.01 1.22 -2.90
CA PHE A 290 -18.29 -0.15 -2.48
C PHE A 290 -17.99 -0.38 -1.00
N GLU A 291 -18.60 -1.42 -0.44
CA GLU A 291 -18.37 -1.87 0.94
C GLU A 291 -17.03 -2.61 1.06
N THR A 292 -16.23 -2.22 2.06
CA THR A 292 -15.05 -2.98 2.48
C THR A 292 -14.91 -2.98 4.00
N ASN A 293 -14.81 -4.17 4.57
CA ASN A 293 -14.53 -4.38 6.01
C ASN A 293 -13.10 -4.91 6.22
N GLN A 294 -12.24 -4.77 5.21
CA GLN A 294 -10.85 -5.22 5.33
C GLN A 294 -10.04 -4.26 6.20
N PRO A 295 -9.05 -4.76 6.95
CA PRO A 295 -8.11 -3.92 7.70
C PRO A 295 -7.37 -2.97 6.76
N PHE A 296 -7.43 -1.68 7.04
CA PHE A 296 -6.55 -0.71 6.37
C PHE A 296 -5.35 -0.46 7.28
N ALA A 297 -4.48 -1.45 7.42
CA ALA A 297 -3.32 -1.39 8.29
C ALA A 297 -2.16 -0.65 7.61
N VAL A 298 -1.85 0.56 8.07
CA VAL A 298 -0.76 1.39 7.53
C VAL A 298 0.29 1.57 8.60
N ALA A 299 1.50 1.06 8.38
CA ALA A 299 2.66 1.41 9.16
C ALA A 299 3.18 2.77 8.68
N GLN A 300 3.00 3.82 9.48
CA GLN A 300 3.56 5.14 9.17
C GLN A 300 5.09 5.07 9.18
N GLU A 301 5.62 4.32 10.13
CA GLU A 301 7.04 4.03 10.25
C GLU A 301 7.22 2.58 10.70
N LEU A 302 8.15 1.89 10.04
CA LEU A 302 8.63 0.57 10.42
C LEU A 302 10.15 0.62 10.49
N VAL A 303 10.70 0.42 11.68
CA VAL A 303 12.14 0.25 11.87
C VAL A 303 12.42 -1.23 12.10
N ARG A 304 13.08 -1.85 11.13
CA ARG A 304 13.53 -3.24 11.23
C ARG A 304 15.02 -3.26 11.49
N GLU A 305 15.43 -3.84 12.60
CA GLU A 305 16.83 -4.09 12.92
C GLU A 305 17.14 -5.58 12.80
N ILE A 306 18.18 -5.92 12.04
CA ILE A 306 18.69 -7.27 11.82
C ILE A 306 20.11 -7.31 12.38
N GLU A 307 20.28 -7.91 13.56
CA GLU A 307 21.57 -8.07 14.22
C GLU A 307 22.16 -9.44 13.92
N ILE A 308 23.33 -9.46 13.33
CA ILE A 308 24.06 -10.68 13.01
C ILE A 308 25.05 -10.98 14.13
N SER A 309 25.03 -12.20 14.64
CA SER A 309 26.03 -12.70 15.58
C SER A 309 26.70 -13.96 15.04
N HIS A 310 28.02 -13.90 14.83
CA HIS A 310 28.83 -15.06 14.44
C HIS A 310 28.84 -16.18 15.50
N TRP A 311 28.31 -15.92 16.70
CA TRP A 311 28.09 -16.94 17.73
C TRP A 311 26.93 -17.89 17.40
N GLY A 312 26.19 -17.64 16.31
CA GLY A 312 25.27 -18.63 15.71
C GLY A 312 23.82 -18.16 15.55
N ASN A 313 23.51 -16.89 15.83
CA ASN A 313 22.14 -16.38 15.77
C ASN A 313 22.05 -15.09 14.92
N VAL A 314 20.91 -14.92 14.27
CA VAL A 314 20.47 -13.64 13.70
C VAL A 314 19.26 -13.19 14.51
N GLN A 315 19.37 -12.04 15.16
CA GLN A 315 18.28 -11.46 15.93
C GLN A 315 17.58 -10.39 15.12
N VAL A 316 16.28 -10.52 14.92
CA VAL A 316 15.47 -9.50 14.25
C VAL A 316 14.60 -8.81 15.30
N THR A 317 14.56 -7.49 15.23
CA THR A 317 13.68 -6.64 16.05
C THR A 317 12.99 -5.63 15.15
N GLU A 318 11.68 -5.59 15.18
CA GLU A 318 10.86 -4.73 14.32
C GLU A 318 9.95 -3.86 15.17
N HIS A 319 10.12 -2.55 15.04
CA HIS A 319 9.32 -1.54 15.69
C HIS A 319 8.27 -1.00 14.72
N TYR A 320 7.00 -1.18 15.06
CA TYR A 320 5.86 -0.81 14.25
C TYR A 320 5.15 0.40 14.86
N ASN A 321 4.91 1.42 14.04
CA ASN A 321 3.94 2.48 14.32
C ASN A 321 2.79 2.37 13.31
N ILE A 322 1.69 1.73 13.73
CA ILE A 322 0.56 1.39 12.86
C ILE A 322 -0.61 2.33 13.14
N VAL A 323 -1.21 2.84 12.07
CA VAL A 323 -2.50 3.53 12.06
C VAL A 323 -3.51 2.74 11.23
N HIS A 324 -4.77 2.78 11.63
CA HIS A 324 -5.85 2.32 10.77
C HIS A 324 -6.25 3.41 9.77
N GLY A 325 -5.90 3.22 8.49
CA GLY A 325 -6.17 4.15 7.37
C GLY A 325 -7.60 4.12 6.82
N GLY A 326 -8.56 3.54 7.55
CA GLY A 326 -9.96 3.45 7.15
C GLY A 326 -10.76 4.69 7.51
N ALA A 327 -12.09 4.63 7.39
CA ALA A 327 -12.96 5.72 7.83
C ALA A 327 -12.79 5.97 9.34
N LYS A 328 -12.57 7.23 9.73
CA LYS A 328 -12.32 7.60 11.13
C LYS A 328 -13.52 7.26 12.00
N SER A 329 -13.26 6.80 13.22
CA SER A 329 -14.34 6.55 14.17
C SER A 329 -14.98 7.85 14.65
N LYS A 330 -16.31 7.92 14.58
CA LYS A 330 -17.13 9.02 15.07
C LYS A 330 -17.99 8.59 16.26
N GLY A 331 -18.04 9.43 17.28
CA GLY A 331 -18.81 9.18 18.49
C GLY A 331 -18.04 8.35 19.52
N GLU A 332 -18.78 7.72 20.43
CA GLU A 332 -18.19 6.98 21.54
C GLU A 332 -17.94 5.52 21.18
N PHE A 333 -16.86 4.96 21.75
CA PHE A 333 -16.60 3.54 21.68
C PHE A 333 -17.35 2.80 22.80
N SER A 334 -18.26 1.92 22.42
CA SER A 334 -18.99 1.02 23.32
C SER A 334 -18.36 -0.37 23.28
N ARG A 335 -17.66 -0.73 24.38
CA ARG A 335 -17.13 -2.09 24.56
C ARG A 335 -18.24 -3.13 24.58
N LEU A 336 -19.39 -2.81 25.19
CA LEU A 336 -20.54 -3.72 25.25
C LEU A 336 -21.03 -4.06 23.83
N ASP A 337 -21.21 -3.07 22.97
CA ASP A 337 -21.66 -3.29 21.60
C ASP A 337 -20.64 -4.08 20.79
N PHE A 338 -19.35 -3.78 20.97
CA PHE A 338 -18.27 -4.49 20.31
C PHE A 338 -18.22 -5.97 20.68
N GLN A 339 -18.40 -6.29 21.96
CA GLN A 339 -18.36 -7.66 22.47
C GLN A 339 -19.66 -8.42 22.17
N ALA A 340 -20.81 -7.77 22.25
CA ALA A 340 -22.10 -8.40 22.01
C ALA A 340 -22.34 -8.71 20.52
N ARG A 341 -21.90 -7.82 19.61
CA ARG A 341 -22.12 -7.95 18.16
C ARG A 341 -20.86 -7.63 17.35
N PRO A 342 -19.78 -8.42 17.51
CA PRO A 342 -18.48 -8.14 16.93
C PRO A 342 -18.48 -7.95 15.41
N HIS A 343 -19.22 -8.79 14.68
CA HIS A 343 -19.27 -8.75 13.22
C HIS A 343 -20.11 -7.61 12.64
N LEU A 344 -20.93 -6.95 13.46
CA LEU A 344 -21.81 -5.86 13.04
C LEU A 344 -21.36 -4.52 13.60
N ARG A 345 -20.98 -4.46 14.88
CA ARG A 345 -20.58 -3.27 15.65
C ARG A 345 -19.07 -3.17 15.84
N GLY A 346 -18.33 -3.72 14.89
CA GLY A 346 -16.87 -3.81 14.92
C GLY A 346 -16.31 -4.48 13.67
N ALA A 347 -17.04 -4.38 12.55
CA ALA A 347 -16.70 -5.01 11.29
C ALA A 347 -15.53 -4.31 10.60
N SER A 348 -15.49 -2.98 10.69
CA SER A 348 -14.41 -2.15 10.14
C SER A 348 -13.14 -2.21 10.98
N ALA A 349 -13.24 -2.54 12.28
CA ALA A 349 -12.09 -2.63 13.16
C ALA A 349 -11.30 -3.91 12.89
N PHE A 350 -9.97 -3.80 12.77
CA PHE A 350 -9.12 -4.97 12.74
C PHE A 350 -8.63 -5.34 14.15
N ARG A 351 -8.75 -6.62 14.45
CA ARG A 351 -8.55 -7.21 15.78
C ARG A 351 -7.19 -7.86 15.92
N ASN A 352 -6.71 -8.38 14.81
CA ASN A 352 -5.49 -9.13 14.76
C ASN A 352 -4.73 -8.82 13.46
N LEU A 353 -3.42 -9.04 13.53
CA LEU A 353 -2.50 -8.97 12.41
C LEU A 353 -1.78 -10.31 12.32
N VAL A 354 -1.57 -10.80 11.11
CA VAL A 354 -0.87 -12.07 10.88
C VAL A 354 0.48 -11.79 10.25
N ALA A 355 1.55 -12.11 10.98
CA ALA A 355 2.92 -12.07 10.49
C ALA A 355 3.37 -13.47 10.06
N LYS A 356 3.90 -13.58 8.83
CA LYS A 356 4.53 -14.80 8.30
C LYS A 356 6.03 -14.68 8.46
N LEU A 357 6.54 -15.17 9.57
CA LEU A 357 7.97 -15.18 9.88
C LEU A 357 8.68 -16.31 9.10
N PRO A 358 10.01 -16.19 8.89
CA PRO A 358 10.81 -17.27 8.32
C PRO A 358 10.69 -18.58 9.12
N PRO A 359 10.92 -19.74 8.49
CA PRO A 359 10.92 -21.02 9.21
C PRO A 359 11.95 -21.02 10.32
N ARG A 360 11.69 -21.79 11.39
CA ARG A 360 12.58 -21.94 12.57
C ARG A 360 12.80 -20.63 13.35
N ALA A 361 11.91 -19.64 13.19
CA ALA A 361 11.86 -18.51 14.09
C ALA A 361 11.62 -19.00 15.53
N HIS A 362 12.44 -18.55 16.46
CA HIS A 362 12.40 -18.94 17.87
C HIS A 362 12.60 -17.71 18.77
N SER A 363 12.43 -17.87 20.09
CA SER A 363 12.55 -16.78 21.07
C SER A 363 11.73 -15.54 20.69
N ILE A 364 10.51 -15.77 20.21
CA ILE A 364 9.62 -14.72 19.72
C ILE A 364 9.09 -13.94 20.92
N TYR A 365 9.17 -12.62 20.87
CA TYR A 365 8.56 -11.73 21.85
C TYR A 365 7.72 -10.66 21.16
N TYR A 366 6.65 -10.24 21.84
CA TYR A 366 5.73 -9.20 21.41
C TYR A 366 5.45 -8.26 22.58
N ARG A 367 5.87 -7.01 22.43
CA ARG A 367 5.84 -6.00 23.50
C ARG A 367 5.46 -4.64 22.94
N ASP A 368 4.91 -3.78 23.79
CA ASP A 368 4.79 -2.35 23.54
C ASP A 368 5.70 -1.57 24.50
N GLU A 369 5.56 -0.24 24.49
CA GLU A 369 6.33 0.66 25.34
C GLU A 369 6.09 0.40 26.84
N ILE A 370 4.90 -0.06 27.21
CA ILE A 370 4.51 -0.30 28.61
C ILE A 370 4.76 -1.73 29.08
N GLY A 371 5.17 -2.63 28.17
CA GLY A 371 5.66 -3.96 28.53
C GLY A 371 5.15 -5.07 27.61
N ASN A 372 5.10 -6.28 28.16
CA ASN A 372 4.71 -7.45 27.38
C ASN A 372 3.21 -7.41 27.03
N ILE A 373 2.88 -7.90 25.83
CA ILE A 373 1.49 -8.16 25.42
C ILE A 373 1.35 -9.68 25.27
N SER A 374 0.52 -10.29 26.11
CA SER A 374 0.34 -11.75 26.15
C SER A 374 -0.63 -12.28 25.09
N THR A 375 -1.36 -11.40 24.40
CA THR A 375 -2.36 -11.75 23.38
C THR A 375 -1.69 -11.96 22.02
N SER A 376 -0.98 -13.08 21.90
CA SER A 376 -0.34 -13.54 20.66
C SER A 376 -0.39 -15.06 20.56
N ASN A 377 -0.45 -15.59 19.34
CA ASN A 377 -0.41 -17.03 19.09
C ASN A 377 0.62 -17.35 18.00
N VAL A 378 1.37 -18.44 18.17
CA VAL A 378 2.43 -18.85 17.25
C VAL A 378 2.16 -20.26 16.77
N TRP A 379 2.21 -20.44 15.45
CA TRP A 379 2.14 -21.75 14.80
C TRP A 379 3.37 -21.95 13.92
N GLY A 380 4.09 -23.04 14.16
CA GLY A 380 5.27 -23.41 13.38
C GLY A 380 4.93 -24.47 12.33
N ASP A 381 5.18 -24.15 11.06
CA ASP A 381 5.23 -25.09 9.96
C ASP A 381 6.70 -25.30 9.52
N PRO A 382 7.04 -26.42 8.86
CA PRO A 382 8.38 -26.61 8.27
C PRO A 382 8.77 -25.52 7.25
N LYS A 383 7.78 -24.84 6.66
CA LYS A 383 7.99 -23.81 5.63
C LYS A 383 7.96 -22.38 6.16
N LYS A 384 7.32 -22.13 7.30
CA LYS A 384 7.04 -20.79 7.83
C LYS A 384 6.67 -20.85 9.31
N THR A 385 6.82 -19.75 10.02
CA THR A 385 6.27 -19.58 11.37
C THR A 385 5.23 -18.48 11.32
N GLU A 386 3.97 -18.78 11.61
CA GLU A 386 2.89 -17.80 11.65
C GLU A 386 2.73 -17.26 13.06
N LEU A 387 2.79 -15.94 13.19
CA LEU A 387 2.56 -15.21 14.43
C LEU A 387 1.29 -14.38 14.25
N LEU A 388 0.26 -14.71 15.01
CA LEU A 388 -0.96 -13.92 15.15
C LEU A 388 -0.79 -12.96 16.33
N ILE A 389 -0.95 -11.67 16.04
CA ILE A 389 -0.74 -10.58 16.97
C ILE A 389 -2.08 -9.92 17.22
N GLU A 390 -2.48 -9.82 18.49
CA GLU A 390 -3.66 -9.05 18.90
C GLU A 390 -3.20 -7.82 19.68
N PRO A 391 -3.44 -6.60 19.18
CA PRO A 391 -3.20 -5.37 19.93
C PRO A 391 -4.03 -5.31 21.22
N ARG A 392 -3.63 -4.48 22.20
CA ARG A 392 -4.35 -4.35 23.49
C ARG A 392 -5.81 -3.92 23.35
N TYR A 393 -6.13 -3.25 22.25
CA TYR A 393 -7.48 -2.80 21.92
C TYR A 393 -7.70 -2.93 20.41
N PRO A 394 -8.96 -3.16 19.97
CA PRO A 394 -9.27 -3.17 18.55
C PRO A 394 -8.98 -1.80 17.94
N LEU A 395 -8.38 -1.77 16.77
CA LEU A 395 -8.10 -0.52 16.08
C LEU A 395 -9.31 -0.20 15.21
N PHE A 396 -9.96 0.94 15.47
CA PHE A 396 -10.90 1.56 14.55
C PHE A 396 -10.18 2.60 13.70
N GLY A 397 -10.80 3.06 12.61
CA GLY A 397 -10.16 4.04 11.72
C GLY A 397 -9.70 5.29 12.46
N GLY A 398 -8.46 5.70 12.15
CA GLY A 398 -7.75 6.80 12.80
C GLY A 398 -7.02 6.44 14.09
N TRP A 399 -7.31 5.30 14.72
CA TRP A 399 -6.58 4.87 15.93
C TRP A 399 -5.18 4.38 15.56
N ARG A 400 -4.24 4.57 16.49
CA ARG A 400 -2.81 4.27 16.32
C ARG A 400 -2.33 3.34 17.41
N THR A 401 -1.43 2.44 17.10
CA THR A 401 -0.72 1.63 18.09
C THR A 401 0.76 1.55 17.73
N THR A 402 1.60 1.53 18.75
CA THR A 402 3.01 1.18 18.62
C THR A 402 3.27 -0.16 19.28
N PHE A 403 4.05 -1.01 18.64
CA PHE A 403 4.51 -2.26 19.24
C PHE A 403 5.81 -2.73 18.59
N THR A 404 6.48 -3.65 19.26
CA THR A 404 7.71 -4.27 18.81
C THR A 404 7.53 -5.77 18.78
N ILE A 405 7.90 -6.40 17.67
CA ILE A 405 8.11 -7.84 17.61
C ILE A 405 9.60 -8.12 17.48
N GLY A 406 10.07 -9.19 18.11
CA GLY A 406 11.42 -9.66 17.83
C GLY A 406 11.49 -11.17 17.90
N TYR A 407 12.43 -11.74 17.15
CA TYR A 407 12.59 -13.16 16.98
C TYR A 407 14.02 -13.51 16.58
N GLY A 408 14.48 -14.68 17.02
CA GLY A 408 15.77 -15.26 16.68
C GLY A 408 15.67 -16.21 15.49
N LEU A 409 16.74 -16.28 14.71
CA LEU A 409 16.87 -17.13 13.53
C LEU A 409 18.25 -17.81 13.50
N PRO A 410 18.33 -19.08 13.10
CA PRO A 410 19.62 -19.78 12.98
C PRO A 410 20.50 -19.13 11.90
N LEU A 411 21.75 -18.79 12.24
CA LEU A 411 22.66 -18.05 11.35
C LEU A 411 22.91 -18.75 10.00
N GLN A 412 23.06 -20.07 10.03
CA GLN A 412 23.33 -20.93 8.87
C GLN A 412 22.33 -20.79 7.72
N ASP A 413 21.11 -20.33 8.00
CA ASP A 413 20.05 -20.26 7.00
C ASP A 413 20.08 -18.92 6.24
N PHE A 414 20.86 -17.93 6.72
CA PHE A 414 20.87 -16.55 6.20
C PHE A 414 22.28 -16.01 5.88
N LEU A 415 23.33 -16.54 6.50
CA LEU A 415 24.71 -16.17 6.25
C LEU A 415 25.40 -17.24 5.40
N PHE A 416 25.85 -16.86 4.22
CA PHE A 416 26.49 -17.73 3.25
C PHE A 416 27.94 -17.33 3.04
N GLY A 417 28.79 -18.29 2.64
CA GLY A 417 30.21 -18.05 2.38
C GLY A 417 30.60 -18.52 0.99
N SER A 418 31.38 -17.71 0.28
CA SER A 418 31.99 -18.06 -1.01
C SER A 418 33.35 -17.38 -1.13
N GLU A 419 34.39 -18.12 -1.52
CA GLU A 419 35.73 -17.59 -1.83
C GLU A 419 36.33 -16.65 -0.75
N GLY A 420 36.09 -16.97 0.52
CA GLY A 420 36.58 -16.13 1.63
C GLY A 420 35.84 -14.80 1.76
N LYS A 421 34.65 -14.65 1.17
CA LYS A 421 33.68 -13.57 1.44
C LYS A 421 32.45 -14.17 2.10
N ARG A 422 31.77 -13.39 2.96
CA ARG A 422 30.47 -13.76 3.52
C ARG A 422 29.41 -12.83 2.99
N PHE A 423 28.21 -13.34 2.76
CA PHE A 423 27.07 -12.50 2.41
C PHE A 423 25.85 -12.89 3.22
N LEU A 424 25.18 -11.89 3.77
CA LEU A 424 23.84 -12.01 4.33
C LEU A 424 22.85 -12.00 3.17
N ASN A 425 21.87 -12.91 3.18
CA ASN A 425 20.74 -12.85 2.27
C ASN A 425 19.44 -12.79 3.10
N PHE A 426 18.74 -11.65 3.07
CA PHE A 426 17.56 -11.43 3.91
C PHE A 426 16.44 -10.72 3.16
N SER A 427 15.20 -10.87 3.63
CA SER A 427 14.03 -10.25 3.01
C SER A 427 13.88 -8.78 3.41
N PHE A 428 13.60 -7.88 2.46
CA PHE A 428 13.55 -6.44 2.72
C PHE A 428 12.28 -5.98 3.46
N GLY A 429 11.09 -6.50 3.12
CA GLY A 429 9.79 -5.98 3.59
C GLY A 429 9.21 -6.71 4.82
N SER A 430 8.20 -6.11 5.47
CA SER A 430 7.53 -6.66 6.68
C SER A 430 7.00 -8.09 6.50
N PRO A 431 7.06 -8.97 7.52
CA PRO A 431 6.36 -10.26 7.50
C PRO A 431 4.84 -10.14 7.65
N ILE A 432 4.30 -8.97 8.04
CA ILE A 432 2.85 -8.77 8.23
C ILE A 432 2.13 -8.77 6.88
N ASN A 433 1.08 -9.58 6.76
CA ASN A 433 0.29 -9.66 5.53
C ASN A 433 -0.46 -8.34 5.27
N ASP A 434 -0.52 -7.95 3.99
CA ASP A 434 -1.26 -6.79 3.50
C ASP A 434 -0.96 -5.46 4.23
N LEU A 435 0.21 -5.34 4.86
CA LEU A 435 0.67 -4.11 5.48
C LEU A 435 1.19 -3.13 4.42
N VAL A 436 0.67 -1.91 4.44
CA VAL A 436 1.25 -0.78 3.71
C VAL A 436 2.22 -0.08 4.63
N THR A 437 3.43 0.23 4.17
CA THR A 437 4.44 0.93 4.97
C THR A 437 4.86 2.22 4.28
N ASP A 438 4.62 3.36 4.92
CA ASP A 438 4.93 4.68 4.35
C ASP A 438 6.43 4.93 4.39
N ASN A 439 7.08 4.64 5.52
CA ASN A 439 8.53 4.71 5.69
C ASN A 439 9.08 3.42 6.31
N LEU A 440 9.94 2.71 5.57
CA LEU A 440 10.64 1.52 6.03
C LEU A 440 12.13 1.82 6.17
N ILE A 441 12.65 1.61 7.38
CA ILE A 441 14.06 1.73 7.70
C ILE A 441 14.57 0.33 8.09
N VAL A 442 15.41 -0.26 7.25
CA VAL A 442 16.08 -1.54 7.53
C VAL A 442 17.50 -1.25 7.99
N LYS A 443 17.80 -1.60 9.24
CA LYS A 443 19.12 -1.51 9.85
C LYS A 443 19.74 -2.90 9.93
N VAL A 444 20.86 -3.11 9.27
CA VAL A 444 21.63 -4.36 9.36
C VAL A 444 22.84 -4.10 10.26
N VAL A 445 22.80 -4.63 11.47
CA VAL A 445 23.87 -4.52 12.46
C VAL A 445 24.85 -5.66 12.25
N LEU A 446 26.06 -5.29 11.83
CA LEU A 446 27.12 -6.22 11.50
C LEU A 446 28.03 -6.47 12.72
N PRO A 447 28.71 -7.61 12.79
CA PRO A 447 29.68 -7.89 13.85
C PRO A 447 30.84 -6.88 13.85
N GLU A 448 31.40 -6.62 15.03
CA GLU A 448 32.59 -5.78 15.19
C GLU A 448 33.76 -6.31 14.33
N GLY A 449 34.50 -5.40 13.68
CA GLY A 449 35.58 -5.74 12.75
C GLY A 449 35.12 -6.16 11.35
N SER A 450 33.86 -5.88 10.98
CA SER A 450 33.40 -6.04 9.60
C SER A 450 33.79 -4.83 8.76
N ASP A 451 34.64 -5.05 7.76
CA ASP A 451 35.12 -4.02 6.82
C ASP A 451 34.69 -4.34 5.37
N ASP A 452 34.85 -3.35 4.48
CA ASP A 452 34.54 -3.44 3.04
C ASP A 452 33.10 -3.93 2.75
N ILE A 453 32.14 -3.19 3.27
CA ILE A 453 30.72 -3.54 3.20
C ILE A 453 30.16 -3.11 1.85
N SER A 454 29.63 -4.07 1.08
CA SER A 454 28.92 -3.79 -0.18
C SER A 454 27.49 -4.31 -0.15
N ILE A 455 26.56 -3.54 -0.71
CA ILE A 455 25.13 -3.77 -0.58
C ILE A 455 24.52 -3.95 -1.97
N SER A 456 23.85 -5.09 -2.17
CA SER A 456 23.10 -5.38 -3.39
C SER A 456 21.61 -5.40 -3.06
N THR A 457 20.86 -4.51 -3.70
CA THR A 457 19.42 -4.37 -3.49
C THR A 457 18.67 -4.49 -4.82
N PRO A 458 17.49 -5.14 -4.86
CA PRO A 458 16.77 -5.38 -6.10
C PRO A 458 16.05 -4.13 -6.66
N PHE A 459 16.00 -3.05 -5.88
CA PHE A 459 15.37 -1.79 -6.26
C PHE A 459 16.11 -0.61 -5.59
N PRO A 460 15.93 0.63 -6.10
CA PRO A 460 16.57 1.81 -5.51
C PRO A 460 16.15 2.02 -4.04
N VAL A 461 17.14 2.19 -3.17
CA VAL A 461 16.98 2.53 -1.75
C VAL A 461 17.99 3.60 -1.36
N LYS A 462 17.64 4.45 -0.39
CA LYS A 462 18.59 5.40 0.20
C LYS A 462 19.45 4.66 1.21
N GLN A 463 20.77 4.76 1.08
CA GLN A 463 21.73 4.05 1.92
C GLN A 463 22.38 5.02 2.90
N GLY A 464 22.64 4.55 4.11
CA GLY A 464 23.37 5.25 5.17
C GLY A 464 24.22 4.28 5.97
N GLN A 465 25.16 4.83 6.74
CA GLN A 465 25.97 4.06 7.67
C GLN A 465 25.90 4.71 9.05
N GLU A 466 25.76 3.87 10.06
CA GLU A 466 25.75 4.25 11.48
C GLU A 466 26.70 3.31 12.25
N THR A 467 27.03 3.68 13.49
CA THR A 467 27.74 2.80 14.41
C THR A 467 26.87 2.57 15.64
N LYS A 468 26.73 1.32 16.06
CA LYS A 468 25.98 0.93 17.26
C LYS A 468 26.91 0.26 18.25
N ILE A 469 26.81 0.65 19.53
CA ILE A 469 27.52 -0.02 20.61
C ILE A 469 26.52 -0.92 21.33
N SER A 470 26.83 -2.21 21.40
CA SER A 470 26.09 -3.23 22.13
C SER A 470 26.98 -3.82 23.23
N HIS A 471 26.49 -4.89 23.85
CA HIS A 471 27.22 -5.62 24.88
C HIS A 471 28.48 -6.27 24.30
N LEU A 472 29.59 -6.17 25.05
CA LEU A 472 30.91 -6.72 24.69
C LEU A 472 31.57 -6.07 23.47
N ASP A 473 31.09 -4.91 23.02
CA ASP A 473 31.71 -4.16 21.93
C ASP A 473 32.72 -3.15 22.48
N VAL A 474 33.87 -3.01 21.82
CA VAL A 474 34.93 -2.05 22.22
C VAL A 474 34.98 -0.85 21.27
N ALA A 475 35.06 -1.09 19.97
CA ALA A 475 35.07 -0.07 18.93
C ALA A 475 33.67 0.24 18.37
N GLY A 476 32.70 -0.65 18.63
CA GLY A 476 31.34 -0.56 18.12
C GLY A 476 31.14 -1.31 16.79
N ARG A 477 29.87 -1.60 16.50
CA ARG A 477 29.42 -2.38 15.35
C ARG A 477 29.00 -1.48 14.20
N PRO A 478 29.46 -1.75 12.97
CA PRO A 478 28.97 -1.04 11.80
C PRO A 478 27.53 -1.43 11.51
N VAL A 479 26.70 -0.44 11.21
CA VAL A 479 25.28 -0.61 10.87
C VAL A 479 25.04 -0.03 9.49
N VAL A 480 24.49 -0.86 8.61
CA VAL A 480 24.00 -0.42 7.31
C VAL A 480 22.54 -0.01 7.44
N VAL A 481 22.20 1.21 7.05
CA VAL A 481 20.83 1.73 7.07
C VAL A 481 20.32 1.82 5.64
N LEU A 482 19.18 1.16 5.38
CA LEU A 482 18.48 1.18 4.10
C LEU A 482 17.10 1.78 4.30
N GLU A 483 16.84 2.93 3.69
CA GLU A 483 15.58 3.65 3.78
C GLU A 483 14.81 3.54 2.46
N LYS A 484 13.51 3.26 2.57
CA LYS A 484 12.60 3.27 1.43
C LYS A 484 11.20 3.72 1.84
N THR A 485 10.61 4.58 1.00
CA THR A 485 9.22 5.01 1.12
C THR A 485 8.27 4.17 0.26
N ASN A 486 6.99 4.18 0.62
CA ASN A 486 5.90 3.53 -0.11
C ASN A 486 6.15 2.02 -0.35
N VAL A 487 6.38 1.28 0.73
CA VAL A 487 6.66 -0.15 0.68
C VAL A 487 5.37 -0.96 0.77
N VAL A 488 5.29 -1.96 -0.11
CA VAL A 488 4.18 -2.92 -0.25
C VAL A 488 4.74 -4.35 -0.21
N PRO A 489 3.91 -5.39 0.00
CA PRO A 489 4.38 -6.78 0.08
C PRO A 489 5.23 -7.27 -1.11
N GLU A 490 5.07 -6.71 -2.32
CA GLU A 490 5.87 -7.03 -3.51
C GLU A 490 7.35 -6.62 -3.38
N HIS A 491 7.66 -5.70 -2.48
CA HIS A 491 9.03 -5.32 -2.14
C HIS A 491 9.68 -6.29 -1.16
N ASN A 492 8.96 -7.32 -0.70
CA ASN A 492 9.52 -8.37 0.14
C ASN A 492 10.40 -9.34 -0.67
N GLN A 493 11.41 -8.77 -1.33
CA GLN A 493 12.44 -9.45 -2.09
C GLN A 493 13.70 -9.54 -1.25
N TYR A 494 14.58 -10.45 -1.65
CA TYR A 494 15.86 -10.64 -0.99
C TYR A 494 16.83 -9.52 -1.36
N PHE A 495 17.54 -9.01 -0.36
CA PHE A 495 18.69 -8.13 -0.53
C PHE A 495 19.93 -8.79 0.09
N GLN A 496 21.10 -8.41 -0.41
CA GLN A 496 22.37 -8.99 0.00
C GLN A 496 23.30 -7.94 0.59
N VAL A 497 23.94 -8.28 1.70
CA VAL A 497 25.03 -7.49 2.28
C VAL A 497 26.27 -8.36 2.28
N LEU A 498 27.25 -7.97 1.48
CA LEU A 498 28.52 -8.67 1.34
C LEU A 498 29.57 -8.04 2.26
N LEU A 499 30.31 -8.93 2.90
CA LEU A 499 31.25 -8.65 3.97
C LEU A 499 32.55 -9.40 3.67
N LEU A 500 33.69 -8.74 3.83
CA LEU A 500 34.94 -9.46 4.01
C LEU A 500 34.96 -10.07 5.42
N PRO A 501 35.39 -11.33 5.55
CA PRO A 501 35.53 -11.94 6.86
C PRO A 501 36.56 -11.12 7.63
N ILE A 502 36.27 -11.01 8.92
CA ILE A 502 37.10 -10.33 9.88
C ILE A 502 38.54 -10.82 9.71
N SER A 503 39.46 -9.93 9.35
CA SER A 503 40.89 -10.18 9.47
C SER A 503 41.30 -10.10 10.94
N ILE A 504 40.64 -10.87 11.80
CA ILE A 504 41.23 -11.22 13.08
C ILE A 504 42.36 -12.15 12.67
N SER A 505 43.59 -11.64 12.73
CA SER A 505 44.76 -12.52 12.78
C SER A 505 44.41 -13.65 13.74
N LEU A 506 44.55 -14.90 13.29
CA LEU A 506 44.24 -16.11 14.07
C LEU A 506 44.85 -16.09 15.49
N ASN A 507 45.80 -15.20 15.75
CA ASN A 507 46.39 -14.91 17.04
C ASN A 507 45.37 -14.53 18.14
N CYS A 508 44.30 -13.78 17.89
CA CYS A 508 43.45 -13.31 19.02
C CYS A 508 42.48 -14.39 19.56
N ILE A 509 41.96 -15.27 18.69
CA ILE A 509 41.11 -16.39 19.13
C ILE A 509 41.97 -17.50 19.77
N GLU A 510 43.21 -17.70 19.29
CA GLU A 510 44.16 -18.58 19.98
C GLU A 510 44.58 -18.01 21.35
N VAL A 511 44.79 -16.69 21.47
CA VAL A 511 45.10 -16.03 22.76
C VAL A 511 43.92 -16.17 23.74
N LEU A 512 42.68 -15.94 23.31
CA LEU A 512 41.50 -16.14 24.17
C LEU A 512 41.28 -17.62 24.55
N LYS A 513 41.57 -18.58 23.65
CA LYS A 513 41.54 -20.01 23.98
C LYS A 513 42.70 -20.43 24.90
N CYS A 514 43.86 -19.79 24.80
CA CYS A 514 45.06 -20.09 25.59
C CYS A 514 45.04 -19.46 26.99
N GLU A 515 44.44 -18.28 27.19
CA GLU A 515 44.45 -17.61 28.49
C GLU A 515 43.22 -17.91 29.37
N LEU A 516 42.01 -18.05 28.79
CA LEU A 516 40.80 -18.31 29.60
C LEU A 516 40.67 -19.76 30.07
N ARG A 517 41.21 -20.73 29.31
CA ARG A 517 41.16 -22.15 29.68
C ARG A 517 41.96 -22.48 30.96
N PRO A 518 43.20 -22.01 31.15
CA PRO A 518 43.91 -22.24 32.41
C PRO A 518 43.30 -21.46 33.58
N LEU A 519 42.75 -20.26 33.36
CA LEU A 519 42.09 -19.49 34.44
C LEU A 519 40.80 -20.14 34.94
N LEU A 520 39.97 -20.68 34.04
CA LEU A 520 38.78 -21.46 34.41
C LEU A 520 39.14 -22.78 35.10
N LEU A 521 40.19 -23.46 34.64
CA LEU A 521 40.66 -24.69 35.26
C LEU A 521 41.23 -24.43 36.66
N GLN A 522 41.97 -23.34 36.83
CA GLN A 522 42.54 -22.93 38.12
C GLN A 522 41.46 -22.49 39.11
N TYR A 523 40.42 -21.79 38.64
CA TYR A 523 39.24 -21.48 39.45
C TYR A 523 38.48 -22.74 39.89
N TYR A 524 38.30 -23.72 39.00
CA TYR A 524 37.67 -25.01 39.35
C TYR A 524 38.53 -25.85 40.31
N ILE A 525 39.86 -25.85 40.16
CA ILE A 525 40.79 -26.54 41.06
C ILE A 525 40.82 -25.86 42.43
N GLU A 526 40.82 -24.53 42.51
CA GLU A 526 40.74 -23.80 43.78
C GLU A 526 39.39 -24.01 44.49
N CYS A 527 38.28 -24.04 43.75
CA CYS A 527 36.97 -24.40 44.31
C CYS A 527 36.90 -25.86 44.78
N ALA A 528 37.54 -26.80 44.06
CA ALA A 528 37.58 -28.20 44.46
C ALA A 528 38.47 -28.43 45.69
N ASN A 529 39.63 -27.76 45.78
CA ASN A 529 40.52 -27.85 46.93
C ASN A 529 39.95 -27.16 48.18
N LYS A 530 39.18 -26.06 48.03
CA LYS A 530 38.44 -25.47 49.15
C LYS A 530 37.34 -26.40 49.69
N ARG A 531 36.64 -27.15 48.82
CA ARG A 531 35.66 -28.16 49.26
C ARG A 531 36.31 -29.35 49.96
N LEU A 532 37.47 -29.80 49.52
CA LEU A 532 38.18 -30.92 50.16
C LEU A 532 38.81 -30.56 51.51
N ALA A 533 39.07 -29.28 51.77
CA ALA A 533 39.58 -28.78 53.05
C ALA A 533 38.48 -28.53 54.10
N GLU A 534 37.21 -28.50 53.71
CA GLU A 534 36.06 -28.38 54.63
C GLU A 534 35.55 -29.75 55.13
N ASP A 535 35.99 -30.85 54.51
CA ASP A 535 35.59 -32.23 54.84
C ASP A 535 36.70 -33.04 55.58
N TRP A 536 37.68 -32.38 56.21
CA TRP A 536 38.69 -33.00 57.10
C TRP A 536 38.72 -32.39 58.50
#